data_AF-A0A3N4K2N8-F1
#
_entry.id   AF-A0A3N4K2N8-F1
#
_cell.length_a   1.000
_cell.length_b   1.000
_cell.length_c   1.000
_cell.angle_alpha   90.00
_cell.angle_beta   90.00
_cell.angle_gamma   90.00
#
_symmetry.space_group_name_H-M   'P 1'
#
loop_
_entity.id
_entity.type
_entity.pdbx_description
1 polymer ?
#
loop_
_entity_poly.entity_id
_entity_poly.type
_entity_poly.pdbx_seq_one_letter_code
_entity_poly.pdbx_strand_id
1 'polypeptide(L)'
;SLEKNTHILCLPAHSTHLLQPLDVSIFGLLQHYYRKAADIHMQDTQTGVKKGTFWTFYHETHTLTFLPKTIQSAFQATGIVPFNPNKVLFKVTKITTPNCPTAIFATPCNHHQLHQQALAATSFFPSSPISSHKSYLAVVLCLADLIECALTEVEIAKAEVQRLQEGYEGKQAVKADH
;
A
#
# COMPACT_ATOMS: atom_id res chain seq x y z
N SER A 1 -30.66 27.88 31.98
CA SER A 1 -29.92 26.63 31.73
C SER A 1 -28.84 26.98 30.71
N LEU A 2 -27.57 26.83 31.07
CA LEU A 2 -26.44 27.32 30.28
C LEU A 2 -26.32 26.53 28.96
N GLU A 3 -26.65 27.15 27.84
CA GLU A 3 -26.41 26.59 26.50
C GLU A 3 -24.91 26.32 26.35
N LYS A 4 -24.52 25.04 26.28
CA LYS A 4 -23.12 24.66 26.11
C LYS A 4 -22.71 24.98 24.67
N ASN A 5 -21.79 25.93 24.50
CA ASN A 5 -21.18 26.29 23.22
C ASN A 5 -20.24 25.16 22.73
N THR A 6 -20.81 24.03 22.33
CA THR A 6 -20.08 22.85 21.85
C THR A 6 -20.11 22.82 20.32
N HIS A 7 -18.93 22.90 19.70
CA HIS A 7 -18.77 22.78 18.27
C HIS A 7 -18.39 21.35 17.90
N ILE A 8 -19.14 20.73 16.98
CA ILE A 8 -18.83 19.40 16.45
C ILE A 8 -17.91 19.56 15.23
N LEU A 9 -16.78 18.87 15.25
CA LEU A 9 -15.85 18.84 14.12
C LEU A 9 -16.03 17.55 13.32
N CYS A 10 -16.46 17.67 12.07
CA CYS A 10 -16.52 16.54 11.13
C CYS A 10 -15.17 16.39 10.42
N LEU A 11 -14.52 15.24 10.62
CA LEU A 11 -13.24 14.94 9.99
C LEU A 11 -13.45 14.28 8.62
N PRO A 12 -12.62 14.59 7.60
CA PRO A 12 -12.64 13.88 6.33
C PRO A 12 -12.42 12.37 6.50
N ALA A 13 -12.91 11.57 5.55
CA ALA A 13 -12.66 10.13 5.54
C ALA A 13 -11.15 9.81 5.56
N HIS A 14 -10.79 8.71 6.21
CA HIS A 14 -9.40 8.21 6.33
C HIS A 14 -8.39 9.20 6.95
N SER A 15 -8.83 10.26 7.64
CA SER A 15 -7.96 11.29 8.23
C SER A 15 -7.69 11.13 9.72
N THR A 16 -8.21 10.06 10.36
CA THR A 16 -8.03 9.77 11.79
C THR A 16 -6.56 9.88 12.24
N HIS A 17 -5.66 9.22 11.51
CA HIS A 17 -4.22 9.21 11.78
C HIS A 17 -3.51 10.57 11.61
N LEU A 18 -4.24 11.62 11.18
CA LEU A 18 -3.73 12.97 10.98
C LEU A 18 -4.40 13.98 11.92
N LEU A 19 -5.70 13.84 12.12
CA LEU A 19 -6.54 14.86 12.75
C LEU A 19 -7.06 14.47 14.12
N GLN A 20 -7.07 13.18 14.50
CA GLN A 20 -7.55 12.78 15.82
C GLN A 20 -6.40 12.81 16.84
N PRO A 21 -6.45 13.69 17.87
CA PRO A 21 -5.35 13.82 18.83
C PRO A 21 -5.04 12.53 19.59
N LEU A 22 -6.08 11.71 19.84
CA LEU A 22 -5.94 10.40 20.46
C LEU A 22 -5.06 9.48 19.62
N ASP A 23 -5.36 9.34 18.33
CA ASP A 23 -4.63 8.48 17.40
C ASP A 23 -3.23 9.00 17.06
N VAL A 24 -3.07 10.32 16.91
CA VAL A 24 -1.78 10.92 16.55
C VAL A 24 -0.75 10.85 17.67
N SER A 25 -1.16 10.79 18.93
CA SER A 25 -0.22 10.89 20.05
C SER A 25 -0.56 9.99 21.23
N ILE A 26 -1.76 10.10 21.80
CA ILE A 26 -2.07 9.49 23.10
C ILE A 26 -2.01 7.96 23.05
N PHE A 27 -2.56 7.32 22.02
CA PHE A 27 -2.51 5.86 21.89
C PHE A 27 -1.09 5.33 21.69
N GLY A 28 -0.22 6.08 21.01
CA GLY A 28 1.20 5.73 20.89
C GLY A 28 1.93 5.75 22.23
N LEU A 29 1.70 6.78 23.05
CA LEU A 29 2.27 6.84 24.39
C LEU A 29 1.68 5.75 25.30
N LEU A 30 0.37 5.54 25.26
CA LEU A 30 -0.30 4.50 26.03
C LEU A 30 0.27 3.12 25.72
N GLN A 31 0.42 2.80 24.43
CA GLN A 31 1.05 1.56 23.99
C GLN A 31 2.50 1.43 24.47
N HIS A 32 3.28 2.51 24.44
CA HIS A 32 4.66 2.51 24.92
C HIS A 32 4.75 2.17 26.42
N TYR A 33 4.03 2.90 27.27
CA TYR A 33 4.05 2.66 28.71
C TYR A 33 3.43 1.32 29.08
N TYR A 34 2.38 0.88 28.37
CA TYR A 34 1.79 -0.42 28.57
C TYR A 34 2.76 -1.56 28.26
N ARG A 35 3.47 -1.49 27.14
CA ARG A 35 4.52 -2.47 26.80
C ARG A 35 5.58 -2.51 27.89
N LYS A 36 6.05 -1.34 28.35
CA LYS A 36 7.02 -1.26 29.45
C LYS A 36 6.52 -1.94 30.74
N ALA A 37 5.28 -1.69 31.13
CA ALA A 37 4.68 -2.32 32.31
C ALA A 37 4.54 -3.85 32.15
N ALA A 38 4.13 -4.30 30.96
CA ALA A 38 4.04 -5.71 30.63
C ALA A 38 5.41 -6.41 30.66
N ASP A 39 6.46 -5.77 30.13
CA ASP A 39 7.83 -6.29 30.10
C ASP A 39 8.38 -6.45 31.52
N ILE A 40 8.20 -5.44 32.39
CA ILE A 40 8.60 -5.50 33.81
C ILE A 40 7.86 -6.66 34.50
N HIS A 41 6.54 -6.75 34.33
CA HIS A 41 5.76 -7.82 34.93
C HIS A 41 6.24 -9.21 34.50
N MET A 42 6.58 -9.38 33.22
CA MET A 42 7.09 -10.64 32.69
C MET A 42 8.45 -10.99 33.27
N GLN A 43 9.33 -10.00 33.49
CA GLN A 43 10.62 -10.20 34.14
C GLN A 43 10.46 -10.61 35.62
N ASP A 44 9.57 -9.94 36.35
CA ASP A 44 9.39 -10.16 37.79
C ASP A 44 8.66 -11.47 38.11
N THR A 45 7.66 -11.83 37.30
CA THR A 45 6.78 -12.98 37.59
C THR A 45 7.09 -14.21 36.75
N GLN A 46 7.91 -14.08 35.70
CA GLN A 46 8.09 -15.09 34.65
C GLN A 46 6.76 -15.54 33.99
N THR A 47 5.71 -14.73 34.12
CA THR A 47 4.40 -15.01 33.52
C THR A 47 4.00 -13.90 32.55
N GLY A 48 3.30 -14.29 31.48
CA GLY A 48 2.77 -13.35 30.49
C GLY A 48 1.58 -12.53 31.01
N VAL A 49 1.20 -11.50 30.26
CA VAL A 49 0.03 -10.66 30.53
C VAL A 49 -1.24 -11.50 30.51
N LYS A 50 -2.03 -11.43 31.59
CA LYS A 50 -3.33 -12.10 31.72
C LYS A 50 -4.45 -11.06 31.66
N LYS A 51 -5.68 -11.51 31.40
CA LYS A 51 -6.87 -10.63 31.41
C LYS A 51 -7.01 -9.82 32.71
N GLY A 52 -6.63 -10.42 33.85
CA GLY A 52 -6.65 -9.74 35.16
C GLY A 52 -5.60 -8.65 35.35
N THR A 53 -4.48 -8.68 34.63
CA THR A 53 -3.41 -7.68 34.76
C THR A 53 -3.57 -6.50 33.81
N PHE A 54 -4.40 -6.64 32.78
CA PHE A 54 -4.71 -5.59 31.81
C PHE A 54 -5.15 -4.28 32.50
N TRP A 55 -6.11 -4.36 33.42
CA TRP A 55 -6.65 -3.15 34.07
C TRP A 55 -5.59 -2.45 34.93
N THR A 56 -4.77 -3.22 35.64
CA THR A 56 -3.68 -2.66 36.45
C THR A 56 -2.71 -1.86 35.58
N PHE A 57 -2.25 -2.45 34.48
CA PHE A 57 -1.32 -1.77 33.57
C PHE A 57 -1.99 -0.59 32.85
N TYR A 58 -3.24 -0.76 32.40
CA TYR A 58 -3.95 0.34 31.77
C TYR A 58 -4.13 1.51 32.73
N HIS A 59 -4.54 1.28 33.98
CA HIS A 59 -4.74 2.35 34.95
C HIS A 59 -3.43 3.11 35.25
N GLU A 60 -2.35 2.39 35.52
CA GLU A 60 -1.04 3.00 35.75
C GLU A 60 -0.60 3.83 34.54
N THR A 61 -0.64 3.24 33.35
CA THR A 61 -0.18 3.88 32.11
C THR A 61 -1.10 5.03 31.69
N HIS A 62 -2.39 4.97 31.99
CA HIS A 62 -3.33 6.07 31.77
C HIS A 62 -2.93 7.33 32.54
N THR A 63 -2.55 7.19 33.82
CA THR A 63 -2.09 8.34 34.63
C THR A 63 -0.78 8.95 34.12
N LEU A 64 0.06 8.15 33.47
CA LEU A 64 1.31 8.59 32.85
C LEU A 64 1.16 9.18 31.45
N THR A 65 0.00 9.01 30.80
CA THR A 65 -0.21 9.37 29.39
C THR A 65 -1.19 10.52 29.23
N PHE A 66 -2.30 10.52 29.95
CA PHE A 66 -3.35 11.53 29.90
C PHE A 66 -3.03 12.76 30.77
N LEU A 67 -1.81 13.30 30.64
CA LEU A 67 -1.42 14.56 31.30
C LEU A 67 -1.85 15.77 30.46
N PRO A 68 -2.11 16.93 31.11
CA PRO A 68 -2.45 18.17 30.40
C PRO A 68 -1.45 18.53 29.30
N LYS A 69 -0.14 18.39 29.58
CA LYS A 69 0.93 18.64 28.61
C LYS A 69 0.84 17.73 27.37
N THR A 70 0.50 16.47 27.56
CA THR A 70 0.41 15.48 26.48
C THR A 70 -0.83 15.75 25.63
N ILE A 71 -1.95 16.06 26.27
CA ILE A 71 -3.19 16.42 25.60
C ILE A 71 -2.99 17.69 24.76
N GLN A 72 -2.42 18.75 25.34
CA GLN A 72 -2.11 19.99 24.62
C GLN A 72 -1.19 19.74 23.42
N SER A 73 -0.11 18.96 23.62
CA SER A 73 0.80 18.58 22.54
C SER A 73 0.08 17.80 21.43
N ALA A 74 -0.83 16.88 21.77
CA ALA A 74 -1.60 16.11 20.80
C ALA A 74 -2.53 17.01 19.94
N PHE A 75 -3.19 17.99 20.56
CA PHE A 75 -3.98 18.98 19.83
C PHE A 75 -3.12 19.90 18.95
N GLN A 76 -1.91 20.25 19.40
CA GLN A 76 -0.97 21.03 18.61
C GLN A 76 -0.42 20.22 17.43
N ALA A 77 -0.20 18.92 17.61
CA ALA A 77 0.31 18.01 16.59
C ALA A 77 -0.68 17.79 15.44
N THR A 78 -1.99 17.79 15.76
CA THR A 78 -3.09 17.74 14.77
C THR A 78 -3.37 19.09 14.13
N GLY A 79 -2.80 20.17 14.65
CA GLY A 79 -3.05 21.53 14.15
C GLY A 79 -4.47 22.03 14.42
N ILE A 80 -5.19 21.43 15.38
CA ILE A 80 -6.53 21.87 15.77
C ILE A 80 -6.43 23.00 16.80
N VAL A 81 -5.56 22.86 17.80
CA VAL A 81 -5.33 23.90 18.83
C VAL A 81 -3.82 24.08 19.09
N PRO A 82 -3.25 25.26 18.81
CA PRO A 82 -3.84 26.33 18.00
C PRO A 82 -4.11 25.87 16.56
N PHE A 83 -5.09 26.48 15.90
CA PHE A 83 -5.44 26.13 14.52
C PHE A 83 -4.27 26.42 13.57
N ASN A 84 -3.72 25.37 12.97
CA ASN A 84 -2.59 25.44 12.04
C ASN A 84 -2.66 24.30 11.01
N PRO A 85 -3.30 24.53 9.85
CA PRO A 85 -3.50 23.49 8.83
C PRO A 85 -2.19 22.95 8.25
N ASN A 86 -1.11 23.74 8.27
CA ASN A 86 0.18 23.35 7.72
C ASN A 86 0.75 22.10 8.42
N LYS A 87 0.42 21.88 9.70
CA LYS A 87 0.84 20.66 10.45
C LYS A 87 0.38 19.36 9.79
N VAL A 88 -0.73 19.41 9.06
CA VAL A 88 -1.34 18.25 8.40
C VAL A 88 -1.08 18.28 6.90
N LEU A 89 -1.16 19.45 6.26
CA LEU A 89 -0.98 19.58 4.81
C LEU A 89 0.37 19.03 4.33
N PHE A 90 1.47 19.30 5.04
CA PHE A 90 2.79 18.74 4.70
C PHE A 90 2.85 17.20 4.74
N LYS A 91 1.99 16.55 5.53
CA LYS A 91 1.92 15.09 5.61
C LYS A 91 1.15 14.51 4.43
N VAL A 92 0.10 15.20 4.00
CA VAL A 92 -0.73 14.80 2.85
C VAL A 92 0.03 14.98 1.53
N THR A 93 0.75 16.09 1.35
CA THR A 93 1.49 16.37 0.11
C THR A 93 2.70 15.47 -0.11
N LYS A 94 3.19 14.76 0.91
CA LYS A 94 4.22 13.72 0.76
C LYS A 94 3.67 12.41 0.20
N ILE A 95 2.35 12.20 0.30
CA ILE A 95 1.65 11.15 -0.45
C ILE A 95 1.41 11.72 -1.85
N THR A 96 2.48 12.09 -2.55
CA THR A 96 2.43 12.11 -4.00
C THR A 96 2.31 10.64 -4.36
N THR A 97 1.13 10.21 -4.80
CA THR A 97 1.02 9.02 -5.64
C THR A 97 2.19 9.07 -6.61
N PRO A 98 3.06 8.05 -6.68
CA PRO A 98 4.06 8.03 -7.75
C PRO A 98 3.25 8.25 -9.01
N ASN A 99 3.52 9.34 -9.73
CA ASN A 99 2.80 9.71 -10.94
C ASN A 99 2.81 8.47 -11.81
N CYS A 100 1.72 7.71 -11.81
CA CYS A 100 1.64 6.48 -12.55
C CYS A 100 1.30 6.95 -13.96
N PRO A 101 2.21 6.87 -14.94
CA PRO A 101 1.86 7.19 -16.31
C PRO A 101 0.64 6.33 -16.65
N THR A 102 -0.46 6.97 -17.04
CA THR A 102 -1.70 6.31 -17.44
C THR A 102 -1.46 5.27 -18.54
N ALA A 103 -0.32 5.35 -19.24
CA ALA A 103 0.15 4.40 -20.25
C ALA A 103 0.50 2.98 -19.73
N ILE A 104 0.74 2.77 -18.43
CA ILE A 104 1.12 1.44 -17.91
C ILE A 104 -0.10 0.50 -17.75
N PHE A 105 -1.33 1.05 -17.67
CA PHE A 105 -2.56 0.26 -17.50
C PHE A 105 -3.30 -0.04 -18.81
N ALA A 106 -2.80 0.43 -19.96
CA ALA A 106 -3.36 0.07 -21.25
C ALA A 106 -2.96 -1.36 -21.61
N THR A 107 -3.92 -2.18 -22.08
CA THR A 107 -3.64 -3.54 -22.56
C THR A 107 -2.60 -3.47 -23.68
N PRO A 108 -1.42 -4.10 -23.52
CA PRO A 108 -0.40 -4.09 -24.57
C PRO A 108 -0.93 -4.78 -25.83
N CYS A 109 -0.73 -4.15 -26.99
CA CYS A 109 -1.19 -4.66 -28.27
C CYS A 109 -0.08 -5.38 -29.07
N ASN A 110 1.17 -5.32 -28.62
CA ASN A 110 2.29 -6.03 -29.22
C ASN A 110 3.40 -6.33 -28.20
N HIS A 111 4.31 -7.23 -28.57
CA HIS A 111 5.45 -7.66 -27.74
C HIS A 111 6.30 -6.48 -27.24
N HIS A 112 6.58 -5.51 -28.11
CA HIS A 112 7.40 -4.35 -27.74
C HIS A 112 6.74 -3.50 -26.65
N GLN A 113 5.42 -3.29 -26.73
CA GLN A 113 4.65 -2.58 -25.71
C GLN A 113 4.62 -3.32 -24.37
N LEU A 114 4.46 -4.64 -24.39
CA LEU A 114 4.47 -5.48 -23.18
C LEU A 114 5.82 -5.38 -22.45
N HIS A 115 6.94 -5.57 -23.16
CA HIS A 115 8.29 -5.46 -22.62
C HIS A 115 8.55 -4.07 -22.00
N GLN A 116 8.18 -3.00 -22.73
CA GLN A 116 8.37 -1.63 -22.26
C GLN A 116 7.54 -1.31 -21.01
N GLN A 117 6.30 -1.79 -20.94
CA GLN A 117 5.44 -1.62 -19.77
C GLN A 117 5.97 -2.41 -18.56
N ALA A 118 6.47 -3.64 -18.76
CA ALA A 118 7.08 -4.45 -17.71
C ALA A 118 8.33 -3.78 -17.12
N LEU A 119 9.21 -3.25 -17.98
CA LEU A 119 10.38 -2.48 -17.54
C LEU A 119 9.99 -1.20 -16.80
N ALA A 120 9.02 -0.44 -17.31
CA ALA A 120 8.53 0.76 -16.64
C ALA A 120 7.93 0.44 -15.26
N ALA A 121 7.22 -0.68 -15.13
CA ALA A 121 6.66 -1.15 -13.88
C ALA A 121 7.74 -1.46 -12.83
N THR A 122 8.95 -1.87 -13.22
CA THR A 122 10.05 -2.10 -12.27
C THR A 122 10.44 -0.85 -11.48
N SER A 123 10.28 0.34 -12.07
CA SER A 123 10.60 1.62 -11.42
C SER A 123 9.64 2.02 -10.30
N PHE A 124 8.45 1.41 -10.23
CA PHE A 124 7.48 1.64 -9.15
C PHE A 124 7.85 0.93 -7.86
N PHE A 125 8.79 0.00 -7.93
CA PHE A 125 9.24 -0.74 -6.76
C PHE A 125 10.50 -0.09 -6.18
N PRO A 126 10.47 0.38 -4.92
CA PRO A 126 11.59 1.10 -4.34
C PRO A 126 12.84 0.20 -4.24
N SER A 127 13.97 0.70 -4.72
CA SER A 127 15.28 0.05 -4.59
C SER A 127 15.74 0.15 -3.13
N SER A 128 15.59 -0.90 -2.34
CA SER A 128 16.10 -0.93 -0.96
C SER A 128 16.72 -2.28 -0.58
N PRO A 129 17.72 -2.29 0.32
CA PRO A 129 18.78 -3.32 0.29
C PRO A 129 18.46 -4.62 1.02
N ILE A 130 17.28 -4.80 1.62
CA ILE A 130 17.10 -5.88 2.61
C ILE A 130 15.77 -6.63 2.40
N SER A 131 15.93 -7.85 1.87
CA SER A 131 15.10 -9.06 2.04
C SER A 131 13.62 -9.05 1.58
N SER A 132 13.20 -10.18 1.01
CA SER A 132 11.87 -10.51 0.46
C SER A 132 11.41 -9.80 -0.83
N HIS A 133 11.81 -8.54 -1.07
CA HIS A 133 11.33 -7.75 -2.22
C HIS A 133 11.86 -8.20 -3.61
N LYS A 134 12.96 -8.96 -3.70
CA LYS A 134 13.46 -9.46 -5.00
C LYS A 134 12.52 -10.48 -5.67
N SER A 135 11.60 -11.08 -4.92
CA SER A 135 10.71 -12.14 -5.42
C SER A 135 9.65 -11.61 -6.39
N TYR A 136 9.01 -10.46 -6.13
CA TYR A 136 7.95 -9.97 -7.03
C TYR A 136 8.51 -9.38 -8.33
N LEU A 137 9.69 -8.74 -8.32
CA LEU A 137 10.31 -8.25 -9.58
C LEU A 137 10.61 -9.42 -10.50
N ALA A 138 11.18 -10.49 -9.93
CA ALA A 138 11.45 -11.72 -10.66
C ALA A 138 10.16 -12.36 -11.19
N VAL A 139 9.07 -12.35 -10.41
CA VAL A 139 7.76 -12.86 -10.86
C VAL A 139 7.17 -11.99 -11.97
N VAL A 140 7.21 -10.66 -11.86
CA VAL A 140 6.68 -9.75 -12.89
C VAL A 140 7.43 -9.90 -14.21
N LEU A 141 8.77 -9.95 -14.17
CA LEU A 141 9.57 -10.14 -15.37
C LEU A 141 9.37 -11.55 -15.97
N CYS A 142 9.32 -12.59 -15.15
CA CYS A 142 9.08 -13.96 -15.61
C CYS A 142 7.70 -14.12 -16.27
N LEU A 143 6.65 -13.48 -15.73
CA LEU A 143 5.33 -13.49 -16.34
C LEU A 143 5.30 -12.71 -17.66
N ALA A 144 6.03 -11.61 -17.76
CA ALA A 144 6.15 -10.87 -19.03
C ALA A 144 6.83 -11.73 -20.10
N ASP A 145 7.98 -12.35 -19.78
CA ASP A 145 8.72 -13.23 -20.70
C ASP A 145 7.86 -14.44 -21.14
N LEU A 146 7.12 -15.05 -20.22
CA LEU A 146 6.24 -16.18 -20.53
C LEU A 146 5.13 -15.79 -21.53
N ILE A 147 4.55 -14.60 -21.36
CA ILE A 147 3.51 -14.10 -22.26
C ILE A 147 4.11 -13.72 -23.62
N GLU A 148 5.32 -13.15 -23.65
CA GLU A 148 6.04 -12.84 -24.89
C GLU A 148 6.29 -14.09 -25.73
N CYS A 149 6.75 -15.18 -25.10
CA CYS A 149 6.92 -16.49 -25.73
C CYS A 149 5.59 -17.03 -26.29
N ALA A 150 4.51 -16.97 -25.50
CA ALA A 150 3.21 -17.47 -25.93
C ALA A 150 2.65 -16.69 -27.13
N LEU A 151 2.85 -15.36 -27.15
CA LEU A 151 2.42 -14.52 -28.28
C LEU A 151 3.21 -14.84 -29.56
N THR A 152 4.52 -15.09 -29.45
CA THR A 152 5.34 -15.47 -30.61
C THR A 152 4.95 -16.84 -31.17
N GLU A 153 4.64 -17.81 -30.32
CA GLU A 153 4.13 -19.11 -30.77
C GLU A 153 2.82 -18.97 -31.55
N VAL A 154 1.89 -18.12 -31.08
CA VAL A 154 0.63 -17.84 -31.78
C VAL A 154 0.86 -17.18 -33.13
N GLU A 155 1.80 -16.23 -33.23
CA GLU A 155 2.16 -15.58 -34.50
C GLU A 155 2.74 -16.59 -35.52
N ILE A 156 3.64 -17.47 -35.07
CA ILE A 156 4.23 -18.52 -35.90
C ILE A 156 3.14 -19.49 -36.38
N ALA A 157 2.29 -19.98 -35.47
CA ALA A 157 1.21 -20.89 -35.81
C ALA A 157 0.24 -20.26 -36.82
N LYS A 158 -0.09 -18.97 -36.65
CA LYS A 158 -0.95 -18.23 -37.58
C LYS A 158 -0.32 -18.12 -38.97
N ALA A 159 0.97 -17.84 -39.05
CA ALA A 159 1.71 -17.79 -40.33
C ALA A 159 1.78 -19.17 -41.02
N GLU A 160 1.90 -20.25 -40.24
CA GLU A 160 1.89 -21.61 -40.78
C GLU A 160 0.50 -22.02 -41.31
N VAL A 161 -0.57 -21.74 -40.56
CA VAL A 161 -1.95 -21.97 -41.01
C VAL A 161 -2.23 -21.23 -42.32
N GLN A 162 -1.79 -19.98 -42.43
CA GLN A 162 -1.97 -19.19 -43.65
C GLN A 162 -1.24 -19.82 -44.85
N ARG A 163 0.02 -20.25 -44.69
CA ARG A 163 0.77 -20.95 -45.76
C ARG A 163 0.10 -22.26 -46.18
N LEU A 164 -0.45 -23.02 -45.23
CA LEU A 164 -1.17 -24.25 -45.52
C LEU A 164 -2.47 -23.98 -46.28
N GLN A 165 -3.19 -22.90 -45.94
CA GLN A 165 -4.38 -22.48 -46.67
C GLN A 165 -4.04 -22.08 -48.11
N GLU A 166 -3.02 -21.25 -48.32
CA GLU A 166 -2.55 -20.86 -49.66
C GLU A 166 -2.12 -22.09 -50.49
N GLY A 167 -1.43 -23.05 -49.86
CA GLY A 167 -1.06 -24.31 -50.51
C GLY A 167 -2.23 -25.25 -50.82
N TYR A 168 -3.30 -25.22 -50.02
CA TYR A 168 -4.52 -25.98 -50.28
C TYR A 168 -5.33 -25.38 -51.43
N GLU A 169 -5.52 -24.06 -51.44
CA GLU A 169 -6.17 -23.32 -52.53
C GLU A 169 -5.41 -23.51 -53.85
N GLY A 170 -4.08 -23.44 -53.84
CA GLY A 170 -3.26 -23.71 -55.02
C GLY A 170 -3.41 -25.14 -55.56
N LYS A 171 -3.58 -26.14 -54.69
CA LYS A 171 -3.83 -27.54 -55.11
C LYS A 171 -5.24 -27.77 -55.64
N GLN A 172 -6.25 -27.05 -55.13
CA GLN A 172 -7.61 -27.08 -55.68
C GLN A 172 -7.66 -26.46 -57.08
N ALA A 173 -6.98 -25.33 -57.30
CA ALA A 173 -6.89 -24.68 -58.61
C ALA A 173 -6.27 -25.60 -59.68
N VAL A 174 -5.16 -26.28 -59.35
CA VAL A 174 -4.49 -27.23 -60.27
C VAL A 174 -5.35 -28.46 -60.60
N LYS A 175 -6.25 -28.87 -59.71
CA LYS A 175 -7.14 -30.03 -59.93
C LYS A 175 -8.42 -29.67 -60.73
N ALA A 176 -8.76 -28.38 -60.85
CA ALA A 176 -9.90 -27.92 -61.63
C ALA A 176 -9.57 -27.70 -63.13
N ASP A 177 -8.27 -27.62 -63.47
CA ASP A 177 -7.75 -27.44 -64.83
C ASP A 177 -7.36 -28.77 -65.54
N HIS A 178 -7.79 -29.92 -65.00
CA HIS A 178 -7.68 -31.26 -65.61
C HIS A 178 -9.06 -31.88 -65.77
#